data_AF-A0A2P5HQ47-F1
#
_entry.id   AF-A0A2P5HQ47-F1
#
_cell.length_a   1.000
_cell.length_b   1.000
_cell.length_c   1.000
_cell.angle_alpha   90.00
_cell.angle_beta   90.00
_cell.angle_gamma   90.00
#
_symmetry.space_group_name_H-M   'P 1'
#
loop_
_entity.id
_entity.type
_entity.pdbx_description
1 polymer ?
#
loop_
_entity_poly.entity_id
_entity_poly.type
_entity_poly.pdbx_seq_one_letter_code
_entity_poly.pdbx_strand_id
1 'polypeptide(L)'
;MSWAHNLSTAAATVYGGLCIASALPFAGVSVPWVTFRSSGDSESWVAYYAEKNAWMARLSGDRLTPRQAGYAGAALRVAVGACCIWGPPVREAALLANTAVVARGTVLAARDGRPMRPQWTMLGAIAVCLVSGRL
;
A
#
# COMPACT_ATOMS: atom_id res chain seq x y z
N MET A 1 17.39 -23.06 10.17
CA MET A 1 16.37 -22.31 9.40
C MET A 1 16.75 -22.36 7.93
N SER A 2 15.81 -22.68 7.03
CA SER A 2 16.09 -22.81 5.59
C SER A 2 16.38 -21.44 4.96
N TRP A 3 17.12 -21.44 3.85
CA TRP A 3 17.39 -20.21 3.07
C TRP A 3 16.07 -19.55 2.60
N ALA A 4 15.06 -20.35 2.24
CA ALA A 4 13.73 -19.87 1.87
C ALA A 4 13.03 -19.12 3.01
N HIS A 5 13.15 -19.60 4.25
CA HIS A 5 12.61 -18.91 5.43
C HIS A 5 13.27 -17.53 5.64
N ASN A 6 14.59 -17.43 5.45
CA ASN A 6 15.30 -16.15 5.59
C ASN A 6 14.91 -15.16 4.48
N LEU A 7 14.76 -15.63 3.24
CA LEU A 7 14.30 -14.82 2.11
C LEU A 7 12.87 -14.31 2.34
N SER A 8 11.97 -15.18 2.79
CA SER A 8 10.59 -14.82 3.13
C SER A 8 10.52 -13.76 4.23
N THR A 9 11.34 -13.91 5.28
CA THR A 9 11.39 -12.96 6.40
C THR A 9 11.93 -11.61 5.95
N ALA A 10 12.99 -11.60 5.13
CA ALA A 10 13.56 -10.39 4.57
C ALA A 10 12.56 -9.68 3.63
N ALA A 11 11.92 -10.40 2.72
CA ALA A 11 10.92 -9.86 1.80
C ALA A 11 9.73 -9.25 2.56
N ALA A 12 9.21 -9.96 3.57
CA ALA A 12 8.11 -9.48 4.41
C ALA A 12 8.48 -8.25 5.23
N THR A 13 9.69 -8.21 5.79
CA THR A 13 10.20 -7.05 6.55
C THR A 13 10.35 -5.83 5.65
N VAL A 14 10.94 -5.98 4.47
CA VAL A 14 11.08 -4.90 3.48
C VAL A 14 9.72 -4.40 3.03
N TYR A 15 8.81 -5.31 2.69
CA TYR A 15 7.44 -4.97 2.32
C TYR A 15 6.71 -4.23 3.44
N GLY A 16 6.85 -4.69 4.68
CA GLY A 16 6.24 -4.07 5.84
C GLY A 16 6.77 -2.66 6.10
N GLY A 17 8.08 -2.47 6.00
CA GLY A 17 8.72 -1.16 6.07
C GLY A 17 8.23 -0.21 4.99
N LEU A 18 8.13 -0.68 3.74
CA LEU A 18 7.57 0.11 2.63
C LEU A 18 6.10 0.47 2.84
N CYS A 19 5.30 -0.43 3.42
CA CYS A 19 3.92 -0.13 3.79
C CYS A 19 3.85 1.02 4.80
N ILE A 20 4.61 0.95 5.90
CA ILE A 20 4.68 2.01 6.93
C ILE A 20 5.16 3.33 6.32
N ALA A 21 6.25 3.30 5.56
CA ALA A 21 6.81 4.45 4.87
C ALA A 21 5.80 5.12 3.92
N SER A 22 5.03 4.30 3.19
CA SER A 22 3.99 4.79 2.27
C SER A 22 2.76 5.40 2.96
N ALA A 23 2.65 5.32 4.29
CA ALA A 23 1.57 5.98 5.05
C ALA A 23 1.75 7.51 5.12
N LEU A 24 2.99 8.00 5.12
CA LEU A 24 3.33 9.42 5.19
C LEU A 24 2.62 10.29 4.13
N PRO A 25 2.64 9.94 2.84
CA PRO A 25 1.97 10.76 1.82
C PRO A 25 0.44 10.76 1.95
N PHE A 26 -0.18 9.70 2.50
CA PHE A 26 -1.62 9.72 2.83
C PHE A 26 -1.95 10.73 3.94
N ALA A 27 -1.02 10.95 4.86
CA ALA A 27 -1.12 11.93 5.94
C ALA A 27 -0.75 13.36 5.53
N GLY A 28 -0.39 13.59 4.25
CA GLY A 28 0.01 14.90 3.73
C GLY A 28 1.47 15.26 4.00
N VAL A 29 2.29 14.30 4.46
CA VAL A 29 3.73 14.51 4.64
C VAL A 29 4.43 14.31 3.30
N SER A 30 5.05 15.38 2.78
CA SER A 30 5.90 15.29 1.60
C SER A 30 7.13 14.46 1.91
N VAL A 31 7.37 13.45 1.09
CA VAL A 31 8.45 12.50 1.27
C VAL A 31 9.35 12.54 0.03
N PRO A 32 10.67 12.72 0.18
CA PRO A 32 11.60 12.82 -0.93
C PRO A 32 11.93 11.41 -1.47
N TRP A 33 10.91 10.60 -1.81
CA TRP A 33 11.14 9.27 -2.37
C TRP A 33 11.68 9.41 -3.81
N VAL A 34 13.01 9.44 -3.94
CA VAL A 34 13.73 9.42 -5.21
C VAL A 34 13.34 8.22 -6.08
N THR A 35 12.93 7.11 -5.45
CA THR A 35 12.53 5.85 -6.10
C THR A 35 11.20 5.93 -6.88
N PHE A 36 10.40 6.97 -6.67
CA PHE A 36 9.10 7.16 -7.34
C PHE A 36 9.08 8.38 -8.25
N ARG A 37 10.24 8.80 -8.77
CA ARG A 37 10.35 9.86 -9.76
C ARG A 37 9.74 9.38 -11.08
N SER A 38 8.48 9.74 -11.36
CA SER A 38 7.93 9.56 -12.70
C SER A 38 8.55 10.59 -13.63
N SER A 39 9.11 10.07 -14.70
CA SER A 39 9.11 10.64 -16.04
C SER A 39 8.02 11.69 -16.30
N GLY A 40 8.45 12.82 -16.86
CA GLY A 40 7.71 13.57 -17.87
C GLY A 40 6.72 14.63 -17.41
N ASP A 41 5.79 14.30 -16.51
CA ASP A 41 4.66 15.17 -16.19
C ASP A 41 4.69 15.61 -14.73
N SER A 42 4.81 16.93 -14.52
CA SER A 42 4.98 17.64 -13.24
C SER A 42 3.80 17.55 -12.27
N GLU A 43 3.23 16.36 -12.04
CA GLU A 43 2.26 16.16 -10.97
C GLU A 43 2.98 15.73 -9.69
N SER A 44 3.03 16.63 -8.70
CA SER A 44 3.64 16.32 -7.41
C SER A 44 2.90 15.14 -6.75
N TRP A 45 3.63 14.23 -6.10
CA TRP A 45 3.01 13.14 -5.32
C TRP A 45 2.01 13.65 -4.28
N VAL A 46 2.21 14.87 -3.78
CA VAL A 46 1.27 15.57 -2.91
C VAL A 46 -0.09 15.76 -3.59
N ALA A 47 -0.11 16.23 -4.85
CA ALA A 47 -1.34 16.38 -5.62
C ALA A 47 -2.03 15.02 -5.88
N TYR A 48 -1.26 14.00 -6.28
CA TYR A 48 -1.78 12.65 -6.48
C TYR A 48 -2.46 12.10 -5.22
N TYR A 49 -1.81 12.20 -4.05
CA TYR A 49 -2.37 11.69 -2.80
C TYR A 49 -3.54 12.54 -2.28
N ALA A 50 -3.56 13.85 -2.54
CA ALA A 50 -4.71 14.70 -2.24
C ALA A 50 -5.93 14.30 -3.09
N GLU A 51 -5.74 14.08 -4.39
CA GLU A 51 -6.80 13.61 -5.29
C GLU A 51 -7.30 12.21 -4.89
N LYS A 52 -6.38 11.30 -4.56
CA LYS A 52 -6.70 9.96 -4.07
C LYS A 52 -7.52 10.02 -2.78
N ASN A 53 -7.15 10.86 -1.84
CA ASN A 53 -7.88 11.06 -0.59
C ASN A 53 -9.31 11.58 -0.85
N ALA A 54 -9.47 12.52 -1.78
CA ALA A 54 -10.79 13.00 -2.20
C ALA A 54 -11.61 11.91 -2.90
N TRP A 55 -10.99 11.06 -3.70
CA TRP A 55 -11.66 9.93 -4.33
C TRP A 55 -12.09 8.86 -3.32
N MET A 56 -11.25 8.53 -2.34
CA MET A 56 -11.61 7.61 -1.26
C MET A 56 -12.76 8.15 -0.40
N ALA A 57 -12.80 9.47 -0.16
CA ALA A 57 -13.93 10.13 0.50
C ALA A 57 -15.24 9.91 -0.28
N ARG A 58 -15.23 10.13 -1.60
CA ARG A 58 -16.41 9.87 -2.46
C ARG A 58 -16.85 8.40 -2.44
N LEU A 59 -15.90 7.47 -2.47
CA LEU A 59 -16.19 6.03 -2.35
C LEU A 59 -16.86 5.66 -1.01
N SER A 60 -16.64 6.45 0.04
CA SER A 60 -17.29 6.27 1.34
C SER A 60 -18.74 6.80 1.37
N GLY A 61 -19.25 7.34 0.25
CA GLY A 61 -20.52 8.07 0.22
C GLY A 61 -20.43 9.38 1.00
N ASP A 62 -19.27 10.04 0.94
CA ASP A 62 -18.95 11.29 1.65
C ASP A 62 -19.11 11.24 3.18
N ARG A 63 -19.13 10.03 3.76
CA ARG A 63 -19.11 9.81 5.22
C ARG A 63 -17.78 10.22 5.84
N LEU A 64 -16.71 10.21 5.06
CA LEU A 64 -15.37 10.64 5.45
C LEU A 64 -15.00 11.89 4.67
N THR A 65 -14.43 12.88 5.35
CA THR A 65 -13.69 13.96 4.68
C THR A 65 -12.46 13.39 3.98
N PRO A 66 -11.92 14.06 2.94
CA PRO A 66 -10.68 13.63 2.28
C PRO A 66 -9.53 13.41 3.28
N ARG A 67 -9.41 14.28 4.30
CA ARG A 67 -8.40 14.13 5.35
C ARG A 67 -8.60 12.86 6.17
N GLN A 68 -9.83 12.56 6.58
CA GLN A 68 -10.15 11.33 7.33
C GLN A 68 -9.91 10.08 6.47
N ALA A 69 -10.26 10.12 5.19
CA ALA A 69 -9.99 9.02 4.26
C ALA A 69 -8.47 8.78 4.08
N GLY A 70 -7.68 9.86 4.02
CA GLY A 70 -6.23 9.80 4.04
C GLY A 70 -5.67 9.13 5.30
N TYR A 71 -6.08 9.60 6.48
CA TYR A 71 -5.64 9.01 7.75
C TYR A 71 -6.07 7.56 7.93
N ALA A 72 -7.28 7.18 7.47
CA ALA A 72 -7.71 5.79 7.46
C ALA A 72 -6.80 4.92 6.57
N GLY A 73 -6.45 5.42 5.37
CA GLY A 73 -5.49 4.76 4.48
C GLY A 73 -4.10 4.63 5.10
N ALA A 74 -3.62 5.69 5.77
CA ALA A 74 -2.34 5.69 6.48
C ALA A 74 -2.32 4.67 7.64
N ALA A 75 -3.37 4.64 8.46
CA ALA A 75 -3.49 3.70 9.56
C ALA A 75 -3.49 2.25 9.08
N LEU A 76 -4.23 1.95 8.00
CA LEU A 76 -4.26 0.62 7.41
C LEU A 76 -2.88 0.21 6.87
N ARG A 77 -2.15 1.14 6.25
CA ARG A 77 -0.78 0.91 5.77
C ARG A 77 0.19 0.57 6.90
N VAL A 78 0.11 1.30 8.01
CA VAL A 78 0.92 1.03 9.20
C VAL A 78 0.56 -0.34 9.80
N ALA A 79 -0.72 -0.64 9.93
CA ALA A 79 -1.19 -1.91 10.48
C ALA A 79 -0.71 -3.10 9.65
N VAL A 80 -0.91 -3.07 8.33
CA VAL A 80 -0.40 -4.11 7.42
C VAL A 80 1.12 -4.26 7.56
N GLY A 81 1.85 -3.15 7.61
CA GLY A 81 3.31 -3.19 7.70
C GLY A 81 3.81 -3.79 9.02
N ALA A 82 3.20 -3.40 10.14
CA ALA A 82 3.50 -3.97 11.45
C ALA A 82 3.19 -5.48 11.50
N CYS A 83 2.05 -5.89 10.95
CA CYS A 83 1.68 -7.31 10.86
C CYS A 83 2.64 -8.13 10.00
N CYS A 84 3.18 -7.56 8.91
CA CYS A 84 4.17 -8.24 8.08
C CYS A 84 5.50 -8.47 8.80
N ILE A 85 5.86 -7.57 9.73
CA ILE A 85 7.11 -7.63 10.52
C ILE A 85 6.97 -8.59 11.72
N TRP A 86 5.77 -8.69 12.33
CA TRP A 86 5.55 -9.44 13.57
C TRP A 86 5.85 -10.95 13.46
N GLY A 87 5.60 -11.57 12.31
CA GLY A 87 5.93 -12.98 12.07
C GLY A 87 4.89 -13.75 11.25
N PRO A 88 5.12 -15.05 10.97
CA PRO A 88 4.41 -15.81 9.94
C PRO A 88 2.88 -15.84 10.03
N PRO A 89 2.25 -16.15 11.19
CA PRO A 89 0.79 -16.31 11.24
C PRO A 89 0.04 -14.98 11.07
N VAL A 90 0.59 -13.89 11.60
CA VAL A 90 -0.02 -12.55 11.49
C VAL A 90 0.25 -11.94 10.10
N ARG A 91 1.41 -12.26 9.52
CA ARG A 91 1.82 -11.83 8.19
C ARG A 91 0.88 -12.33 7.09
N GLU A 92 0.56 -13.63 7.05
CA GLU A 92 -0.27 -14.19 5.98
C GLU A 92 -1.66 -13.57 5.96
N ALA A 93 -2.31 -13.47 7.13
CA ALA A 93 -3.61 -12.84 7.26
C ALA A 93 -3.58 -11.38 6.78
N ALA A 94 -2.56 -10.62 7.16
CA ALA A 94 -2.40 -9.23 6.74
C ALA A 94 -2.16 -9.09 5.22
N LEU A 95 -1.33 -9.95 4.62
CA LEU A 95 -1.08 -9.95 3.18
C LEU A 95 -2.34 -10.30 2.38
N LEU A 96 -3.13 -11.28 2.83
CA LEU A 96 -4.40 -11.65 2.20
C LEU A 96 -5.44 -10.53 2.30
N ALA A 97 -5.63 -9.96 3.49
CA ALA A 97 -6.54 -8.83 3.69
C ALA A 97 -6.14 -7.63 2.82
N ASN A 98 -4.84 -7.31 2.78
CA ASN A 98 -4.32 -6.23 1.97
C ASN A 98 -4.46 -6.50 0.47
N THR A 99 -4.32 -7.76 0.03
CA THR A 99 -4.59 -8.17 -1.36
C THR A 99 -6.04 -7.87 -1.75
N ALA A 100 -7.00 -8.23 -0.90
CA ALA A 100 -8.42 -7.97 -1.16
C ALA A 100 -8.70 -6.47 -1.30
N VAL A 101 -8.12 -5.65 -0.40
CA VAL A 101 -8.26 -4.19 -0.46
C VAL A 101 -7.64 -3.61 -1.73
N VAL A 102 -6.42 -4.02 -2.07
CA VAL A 102 -5.70 -3.50 -3.25
C VAL A 102 -6.42 -3.95 -4.53
N ALA A 103 -6.78 -5.22 -4.65
CA ALA A 103 -7.48 -5.74 -5.83
C ALA A 103 -8.82 -5.03 -6.05
N ARG A 104 -9.62 -4.84 -5.00
CA ARG A 104 -10.87 -4.06 -5.09
C ARG A 104 -10.58 -2.61 -5.49
N GLY A 105 -9.57 -1.99 -4.89
CA GLY A 105 -9.14 -0.63 -5.23
C GLY A 105 -8.70 -0.51 -6.70
N THR A 106 -8.07 -1.55 -7.26
CA THR A 106 -7.67 -1.61 -8.67
C THR A 106 -8.86 -1.69 -9.60
N VAL A 107 -9.83 -2.55 -9.31
CA VAL A 107 -11.07 -2.63 -10.10
C VAL A 107 -11.83 -1.29 -10.08
N LEU A 108 -11.95 -0.66 -8.91
CA LEU A 108 -12.62 0.63 -8.79
C LEU A 108 -11.87 1.76 -9.49
N ALA A 109 -10.54 1.79 -9.37
CA ALA A 109 -9.72 2.78 -10.08
C ALA A 109 -9.81 2.61 -11.60
N ALA A 110 -9.86 1.37 -12.09
CA ALA A 110 -10.06 1.05 -13.51
C ALA A 110 -11.41 1.60 -14.00
N ARG A 111 -12.48 1.30 -13.25
CA ARG A 111 -13.84 1.74 -13.56
C ARG A 111 -13.95 3.26 -13.62
N ASP A 112 -13.27 3.95 -12.70
CA ASP A 112 -13.36 5.40 -12.53
C ASP A 112 -12.30 6.17 -13.34
N GLY A 113 -11.50 5.50 -14.18
CA GLY A 113 -10.46 6.12 -15.02
C GLY A 113 -9.31 6.76 -14.23
N ARG A 114 -9.00 6.26 -13.03
CA ARG A 114 -8.00 6.85 -12.12
C ARG A 114 -6.61 6.21 -12.25
N PRO A 115 -5.52 6.97 -12.03
CA PRO A 115 -4.16 6.46 -12.12
C PRO A 115 -3.85 5.36 -11.08
N MET A 116 -3.48 4.17 -11.55
CA MET A 116 -3.20 2.96 -10.74
C MET A 116 -1.76 2.87 -10.19
N ARG A 117 -1.04 4.00 -10.12
CA ARG A 117 0.44 4.05 -10.04
C ARG A 117 1.10 3.08 -9.04
N PRO A 118 0.66 2.93 -7.77
CA PRO A 118 1.31 2.01 -6.83
C PRO A 118 0.65 0.63 -6.68
N GLN A 119 -0.42 0.30 -7.43
CA GLN A 119 -1.26 -0.86 -7.10
C GLN A 119 -0.72 -2.18 -7.69
N TRP A 120 -0.28 -2.18 -8.94
CA TRP A 120 0.25 -3.39 -9.60
C TRP A 120 1.55 -3.87 -8.96
N THR A 121 2.46 -2.94 -8.66
CA THR A 121 3.72 -3.24 -7.96
C THR A 121 3.46 -3.80 -6.55
N MET A 122 2.41 -3.32 -5.89
CA MET A 122 2.01 -3.80 -4.56
C MET A 122 1.43 -5.22 -4.62
N LEU A 123 0.58 -5.54 -5.60
CA LEU A 123 0.08 -6.91 -5.79
C LEU A 123 1.22 -7.90 -6.07
N GLY A 124 2.18 -7.51 -6.92
CA GLY A 124 3.38 -8.31 -7.19
C GLY A 124 4.22 -8.55 -5.93
N ALA A 125 4.46 -7.52 -5.14
CA ALA A 125 5.22 -7.64 -3.89
C ALA A 125 4.50 -8.54 -2.86
N ILE A 126 3.17 -8.47 -2.75
CA ILE A 126 2.39 -9.36 -1.89
C ILE A 126 2.51 -10.81 -2.36
N ALA A 127 2.38 -11.07 -3.67
CA ALA A 127 2.52 -12.41 -4.23
C ALA A 127 3.89 -13.02 -3.91
N VAL A 128 4.97 -12.25 -4.05
CA VAL A 128 6.33 -12.70 -3.68
C VAL A 128 6.41 -13.04 -2.18
N CYS A 129 5.84 -12.21 -1.31
CA CYS A 129 5.85 -12.47 0.14
C CYS A 129 5.05 -13.74 0.51
N LEU A 130 3.94 -14.00 -0.18
CA LEU A 130 3.11 -15.19 0.04
C LEU A 130 3.77 -16.47 -0.50
N VAL A 131 4.32 -16.43 -1.71
CA VAL A 131 4.98 -17.59 -2.34
C VAL A 131 6.26 -17.96 -1.59
N SER A 132 7.09 -16.98 -1.25
CA SER A 132 8.33 -17.23 -0.49
C SER A 132 8.09 -17.78 0.91
N GLY A 133 6.95 -17.46 1.54
CA GLY A 133 6.59 -18.01 2.86
C GLY A 133 6.16 -19.48 2.86
N ARG A 134 5.92 -20.06 1.67
CA ARG A 134 5.48 -21.45 1.48
C ARG A 134 6.56 -22.36 0.88
N LEU A 135 7.72 -21.80 0.55
CA LEU A 135 8.93 -22.50 0.08
C LEU A 135 9.89 -22.74 1.25
#